data_AF-A0A2V9SMV6-F1
#
_entry.id   AF-A0A2V9SMV6-F1
#
_cell.length_a   1.000
_cell.length_b   1.000
_cell.length_c   1.000
_cell.angle_alpha   90.00
_cell.angle_beta   90.00
_cell.angle_gamma   90.00
#
_symmetry.space_group_name_H-M   'P 1'
#
loop_
_entity.id
_entity.type
_entity.pdbx_description
1 polymer ?
#
loop_
_entity_poly.entity_id
_entity_poly.type
_entity_poly.pdbx_seq_one_letter_code
_entity_poly.pdbx_strand_id
1 'polypeptide(L)'
;MAGKSRNFFQLTNLEQQRSTAGKRYLEFLRIPALSAGLYVLPAGGTDPQSPHKEDEMYYVIRGRARMKVGNEDQQIGAGSIIFVAAGIEHRFFDIAEELTVLVFFAPAESA
;
A
#
# COMPACT_ATOMS: atom_id res chain seq x y z
N MET A 1 26.51 17.55 5.79
CA MET A 1 25.58 16.43 5.50
C MET A 1 24.18 16.90 5.89
N ALA A 2 23.37 17.35 4.94
CA ALA A 2 22.02 17.82 5.25
C ALA A 2 21.18 16.64 5.75
N GLY A 3 20.64 16.74 6.97
CA GLY A 3 19.77 15.72 7.53
C GLY A 3 18.56 15.50 6.63
N LYS A 4 18.23 14.24 6.35
CA LYS A 4 17.00 13.88 5.61
C LYS A 4 15.82 14.58 6.27
N SER A 5 15.13 15.46 5.54
CA SER A 5 13.88 16.03 6.01
C SER A 5 12.86 14.91 6.22
N ARG A 6 12.24 14.88 7.40
CA ARG A 6 11.20 13.89 7.74
C ARG A 6 9.84 14.20 7.11
N ASN A 7 9.74 15.32 6.39
CA ASN A 7 8.47 15.85 5.88
C ASN A 7 8.33 15.74 4.35
N PHE A 8 9.41 15.43 3.63
CA PHE A 8 9.40 15.35 2.18
C PHE A 8 9.89 13.97 1.74
N PHE A 9 9.03 13.26 1.00
CA PHE A 9 9.30 11.94 0.48
C PHE A 9 9.33 11.98 -1.04
N GLN A 10 10.27 11.24 -1.64
CA GLN A 10 10.35 11.04 -3.09
C GLN A 10 10.13 9.57 -3.36
N LEU A 11 9.19 9.26 -4.25
CA LEU A 11 8.80 7.88 -4.55
C LEU A 11 10.00 7.01 -4.94
N THR A 12 10.88 7.53 -5.81
CA THR A 12 12.09 6.84 -6.25
C THR A 12 13.01 6.45 -5.09
N ASN A 13 13.14 7.31 -4.08
CA ASN A 13 13.91 7.01 -2.88
C ASN A 13 13.23 5.96 -1.99
N LEU A 14 11.89 5.96 -1.92
CA LEU A 14 11.13 4.95 -1.17
C LEU A 14 11.23 3.58 -1.84
N GLU A 15 11.11 3.53 -3.17
CA GLU A 15 11.28 2.31 -3.97
C GLU A 15 12.67 1.70 -3.76
N GLN A 16 13.72 2.53 -3.85
CA GLN A 16 15.08 2.06 -3.60
C GLN A 16 15.27 1.55 -2.17
N GLN A 17 14.73 2.24 -1.16
CA GLN A 17 14.82 1.82 0.24
C GLN A 17 14.11 0.48 0.47
N ARG A 18 12.88 0.35 -0.04
CA ARG A 18 12.08 -0.87 0.05
C ARG A 18 12.81 -2.04 -0.62
N SER A 19 13.29 -1.83 -1.84
CA SER A 19 14.00 -2.85 -2.63
C SER A 19 15.28 -3.32 -1.93
N THR A 20 16.10 -2.39 -1.42
CA THR A 20 17.32 -2.72 -0.67
C THR A 20 17.00 -3.51 0.61
N ALA A 21 15.88 -3.21 1.27
CA ALA A 21 15.43 -3.95 2.45
C ALA A 21 14.84 -5.33 2.13
N GLY A 22 14.59 -5.66 0.85
CA GLY A 22 13.98 -6.92 0.44
C GLY A 22 12.54 -7.13 0.93
N LYS A 23 11.83 -6.04 1.26
CA LYS A 23 10.47 -6.09 1.82
C LYS A 23 9.41 -5.78 0.77
N ARG A 24 8.21 -6.32 0.93
CA ARG A 24 7.03 -5.91 0.15
C ARG A 24 6.51 -4.56 0.59
N TYR A 25 6.53 -4.30 1.90
CA TYR A 25 6.03 -3.08 2.52
C TYR A 25 7.16 -2.26 3.16
N LEU A 26 7.14 -0.95 2.92
CA LEU A 26 7.98 0.05 3.58
C LEU A 26 7.09 1.16 4.14
N GLU A 27 6.91 1.20 5.45
CA GLU A 27 6.36 2.38 6.14
C GLU A 27 7.37 3.54 6.05
N PHE A 28 6.90 4.71 5.62
CA PHE A 28 7.72 5.92 5.54
C PHE A 28 7.19 7.07 6.41
N LEU A 29 5.95 6.99 6.89
CA LEU A 29 5.34 7.97 7.79
C LEU A 29 4.59 7.24 8.91
N ARG A 30 4.76 7.73 10.14
CA ARG A 30 3.94 7.34 11.30
C ARG A 30 3.77 8.52 12.25
N ILE A 31 2.51 8.86 12.50
CA ILE A 31 2.04 9.83 13.51
C ILE A 31 0.76 9.26 14.14
N PRO A 32 0.27 9.76 15.29
CA PRO A 32 -0.93 9.21 15.93
C PRO A 32 -2.17 9.14 15.00
N ALA A 33 -2.32 10.11 14.10
CA ALA A 33 -3.46 10.21 13.21
C ALA A 33 -3.35 9.35 11.92
N LEU A 34 -2.15 8.92 11.52
CA LEU A 34 -1.91 8.31 10.21
C LEU A 34 -0.58 7.55 10.17
N SER A 35 -0.58 6.39 9.52
CA SER A 35 0.64 5.79 8.96
C SER A 35 0.53 5.67 7.43
N ALA A 36 1.65 5.74 6.74
CA ALA A 36 1.69 5.58 5.30
C ALA A 36 2.91 4.78 4.86
N GLY A 37 2.73 4.00 3.79
CA GLY A 37 3.79 3.15 3.27
C GLY A 37 3.68 2.90 1.76
N LEU A 38 4.76 2.33 1.24
CA LEU A 38 4.87 1.83 -0.13
C LEU A 38 4.78 0.31 -0.10
N TYR A 39 3.79 -0.24 -0.81
CA TYR A 39 3.55 -1.68 -0.89
C TYR A 39 3.71 -2.18 -2.32
N VAL A 40 4.48 -3.25 -2.49
CA VAL A 40 4.76 -3.87 -3.79
C VAL A 40 4.48 -5.36 -3.78
N LEU A 41 3.66 -5.79 -4.72
CA LEU A 41 3.27 -7.18 -4.94
C LEU A 41 3.75 -7.64 -6.33
N PRO A 42 4.45 -8.79 -6.44
CA PRO A 42 4.91 -9.30 -7.73
C PRO A 42 3.74 -9.82 -8.56
N ALA A 43 3.91 -9.84 -9.88
CA ALA A 43 2.98 -10.52 -10.79
C ALA A 43 2.84 -12.00 -10.41
N GLY A 44 1.61 -12.50 -10.40
CA GLY A 44 1.27 -13.85 -9.93
C GLY A 44 1.46 -14.07 -8.43
N GLY A 45 1.79 -13.01 -7.68
CA GLY A 45 2.00 -13.09 -6.24
C GLY A 45 0.70 -13.19 -5.45
N THR A 46 0.83 -13.65 -4.20
CA THR A 46 -0.25 -13.63 -3.21
C THR A 46 -0.09 -12.41 -2.33
N ASP A 47 -1.19 -11.72 -2.10
CA ASP A 47 -1.30 -10.68 -1.11
C ASP A 47 -1.59 -11.29 0.29
N PRO A 48 -0.64 -11.24 1.24
CA PRO A 48 -0.80 -11.84 2.56
C PRO A 48 -1.69 -11.05 3.53
N GLN A 49 -2.25 -9.91 3.13
CA GLN A 49 -2.99 -9.06 4.05
C GLN A 49 -4.21 -9.75 4.70
N SER A 50 -4.50 -9.32 5.92
CA SER A 50 -5.64 -9.73 6.73
C SER A 50 -6.46 -8.50 7.14
N PRO A 51 -7.75 -8.66 7.46
CA PRO A 51 -8.55 -7.56 8.00
C PRO A 51 -7.86 -6.90 9.20
N HIS A 52 -7.84 -5.57 9.21
CA HIS A 52 -7.24 -4.74 10.24
C HIS A 52 -8.28 -3.74 10.78
N LYS A 53 -7.92 -2.98 11.82
CA LYS A 53 -8.86 -2.16 12.60
C LYS A 53 -8.93 -0.71 12.12
N GLU A 54 -8.10 -0.36 11.16
CA GLU A 54 -7.90 0.97 10.65
C GLU A 54 -8.69 1.15 9.35
N ASP A 55 -9.15 2.37 9.10
CA ASP A 55 -9.57 2.71 7.75
C ASP A 55 -8.32 2.76 6.86
N GLU A 56 -8.44 2.30 5.63
CA GLU A 56 -7.32 2.23 4.70
C GLU A 56 -7.67 2.82 3.35
N MET A 57 -6.71 3.56 2.79
CA MET A 57 -6.78 4.08 1.43
C MET A 57 -5.55 3.66 0.63
N TYR A 58 -5.79 3.28 -0.62
CA TYR A 58 -4.74 2.98 -1.58
C TYR A 58 -4.74 3.97 -2.74
N TYR A 59 -3.54 4.28 -3.23
CA TYR A 59 -3.35 4.87 -4.55
C TYR A 59 -2.42 3.98 -5.38
N VAL A 60 -2.91 3.50 -6.50
CA VAL A 60 -2.14 2.62 -7.39
C VAL A 60 -1.24 3.46 -8.28
N ILE A 61 0.07 3.32 -8.08
CA ILE A 61 1.07 4.06 -8.85
C ILE A 61 1.26 3.40 -10.22
N ARG A 62 1.42 2.07 -10.23
CA ARG A 62 1.65 1.25 -11.43
C ARG A 62 1.28 -0.22 -11.19
N GLY A 63 1.15 -0.95 -12.28
CA GLY A 63 0.74 -2.35 -12.32
C GLY A 63 -0.75 -2.53 -12.60
N ARG A 64 -1.17 -3.79 -12.62
CA ARG A 64 -2.55 -4.22 -12.90
C ARG A 64 -2.89 -5.42 -12.04
N ALA A 65 -4.06 -5.38 -11.41
CA ALA A 65 -4.60 -6.47 -10.60
C ALA A 65 -6.13 -6.37 -10.55
N ARG A 66 -6.77 -7.27 -9.82
CA ARG A 66 -8.12 -7.09 -9.29
C ARG A 66 -8.03 -6.77 -7.79
N MET A 67 -8.97 -5.99 -7.29
CA MET A 67 -9.12 -5.71 -5.86
C MET A 67 -10.50 -6.17 -5.42
N LYS A 68 -10.56 -6.86 -4.28
CA LYS A 68 -11.80 -7.17 -3.57
C LYS A 68 -11.91 -6.28 -2.33
N VAL A 69 -13.09 -5.72 -2.09
CA VAL A 69 -13.45 -4.99 -0.87
C VAL A 69 -14.84 -5.46 -0.45
N GLY A 70 -14.91 -6.25 0.62
CA GLY A 70 -16.14 -6.94 1.03
C GLY A 70 -16.72 -7.78 -0.12
N ASN A 71 -17.92 -7.42 -0.57
CA ASN A 71 -18.64 -8.12 -1.63
C ASN A 71 -18.39 -7.55 -3.04
N GLU A 72 -17.63 -6.47 -3.14
CA GLU A 72 -17.33 -5.80 -4.42
C GLU A 72 -15.97 -6.25 -4.95
N ASP A 73 -15.84 -6.37 -6.27
CA ASP A 73 -14.55 -6.52 -6.92
C ASP A 73 -14.44 -5.73 -8.22
N GLN A 74 -13.24 -5.23 -8.51
CA GLN A 74 -12.97 -4.42 -9.70
C GLN A 74 -11.55 -4.66 -10.21
N GLN A 75 -11.34 -4.47 -11.52
CA GLN A 75 -10.00 -4.33 -12.07
C GLN A 75 -9.42 -2.97 -11.67
N ILE A 76 -8.15 -2.97 -11.25
CA ILE A 76 -7.42 -1.77 -10.85
C ILE A 76 -6.10 -1.65 -11.61
N GLY A 77 -5.63 -0.42 -11.74
CA GLY A 77 -4.38 -0.09 -12.40
C GLY A 77 -3.90 1.31 -12.02
N ALA A 78 -2.89 1.83 -12.71
CA ALA A 78 -2.35 3.16 -12.42
C ALA A 78 -3.44 4.23 -12.35
N GLY A 79 -3.46 4.99 -11.25
CA GLY A 79 -4.46 6.03 -10.97
C GLY A 79 -5.70 5.56 -10.20
N SER A 80 -5.89 4.25 -10.00
CA SER A 80 -6.97 3.75 -9.14
C SER A 80 -6.79 4.22 -7.69
N ILE A 81 -7.89 4.68 -7.07
CA ILE A 81 -7.98 5.05 -5.66
C ILE A 81 -9.00 4.11 -5.02
N ILE A 82 -8.65 3.51 -3.89
CA ILE A 82 -9.45 2.48 -3.24
C ILE A 82 -9.58 2.85 -1.77
N PHE A 83 -10.81 2.84 -1.26
CA PHE A 83 -11.09 3.01 0.16
C PHE A 83 -11.60 1.69 0.74
N VAL A 84 -11.11 1.35 1.93
CA VAL A 84 -11.51 0.18 2.70
C VAL A 84 -11.82 0.64 4.11
N ALA A 85 -13.05 0.45 4.55
CA ALA A 85 -13.44 0.75 5.92
C ALA A 85 -12.84 -0.29 6.89
N ALA A 86 -12.58 0.14 8.13
CA ALA A 86 -12.08 -0.72 9.19
C ALA A 86 -12.86 -2.04 9.32
N GLY A 87 -12.12 -3.15 9.46
CA GLY A 87 -12.67 -4.49 9.65
C GLY A 87 -13.26 -5.14 8.39
N ILE A 88 -13.30 -4.44 7.25
CA ILE A 88 -13.77 -5.02 5.98
C ILE A 88 -12.69 -5.93 5.41
N GLU A 89 -13.05 -7.14 5.01
CA GLU A 89 -12.15 -8.04 4.30
C GLU A 89 -11.82 -7.48 2.92
N HIS A 90 -10.53 -7.45 2.58
CA HIS A 90 -10.05 -6.91 1.32
C HIS A 90 -8.75 -7.60 0.90
N ARG A 91 -8.51 -7.65 -0.42
CA ARG A 91 -7.34 -8.34 -0.99
C ARG A 91 -7.09 -7.94 -2.44
N PHE A 92 -5.81 -7.72 -2.79
CA PHE A 92 -5.36 -7.72 -4.18
C PHE A 92 -5.22 -9.15 -4.69
N PHE A 93 -5.81 -9.45 -5.84
CA PHE A 93 -5.78 -10.78 -6.46
C PHE A 93 -5.65 -10.68 -7.98
N ASP A 94 -5.39 -11.79 -8.65
CA ASP A 94 -5.13 -11.84 -10.10
C ASP A 94 -4.13 -10.75 -10.55
N ILE A 95 -2.99 -10.68 -9.86
CA ILE A 95 -1.96 -9.65 -10.07
C ILE A 95 -1.25 -9.93 -11.40
N ALA A 96 -1.71 -9.28 -12.46
CA ALA A 96 -1.23 -9.50 -13.82
C ALA A 96 0.13 -8.84 -14.08
N GLU A 97 0.41 -7.72 -13.41
CA GLU A 97 1.68 -6.99 -13.47
C GLU A 97 2.13 -6.63 -12.06
N GLU A 98 3.43 -6.44 -11.84
CA GLU A 98 3.93 -5.97 -10.54
C GLU A 98 3.18 -4.72 -10.09
N LEU A 99 2.49 -4.84 -8.96
CA LEU A 99 1.63 -3.81 -8.42
C LEU A 99 2.41 -2.99 -7.42
N THR A 100 2.48 -1.67 -7.62
CA THR A 100 3.06 -0.71 -6.67
C THR A 100 1.96 0.24 -6.22
N VAL A 101 1.70 0.26 -4.92
CA VAL A 101 0.65 1.09 -4.32
C VAL A 101 1.19 1.91 -3.14
N LEU A 102 0.69 3.13 -3.00
CA LEU A 102 0.75 3.84 -1.72
C LEU A 102 -0.40 3.35 -0.85
N VAL A 103 -0.10 3.19 0.44
CA VAL A 103 -1.04 2.73 1.47
C VAL A 103 -1.10 3.79 2.55
N PHE A 104 -2.29 4.10 3.03
CA PHE A 104 -2.55 5.05 4.10
C PHE A 104 -3.53 4.44 5.10
N PHE A 105 -3.15 4.36 6.36
CA PHE A 105 -4.02 3.91 7.45
C PHE A 105 -4.40 5.06 8.36
N ALA A 106 -5.68 5.14 8.73
CA ALA A 106 -6.18 6.09 9.72
C ALA A 106 -7.00 5.35 10.81
N PRO A 107 -6.61 5.41 12.10
CA PRO A 107 -5.36 5.97 12.63
C PRO A 107 -4.13 5.19 12.15
N ALA A 108 -2.93 5.51 12.65
CA ALA A 108 -1.75 4.71 12.32
C ALA A 108 -1.95 3.23 12.68
N GLU A 109 -1.60 2.36 11.72
CA GLU A 109 -1.72 0.91 11.81
C GLU A 109 -1.12 0.37 13.11
N SER A 110 -1.93 -0.38 13.84
CA SER A 110 -1.54 -1.11 15.05
C SER A 110 -0.94 -2.46 14.66
N ALA A 111 0.33 -2.70 15.03
CA ALA A 111 1.00 -3.99 14.83
C ALA A 111 0.39 -5.12 15.67
#